data_AF-A0A956CPQ6-F1
#
_entry.id   AF-A0A956CPQ6-F1
#
_cell.length_a   1.000
_cell.length_b   1.000
_cell.length_c   1.000
_cell.angle_alpha   90.00
_cell.angle_beta   90.00
_cell.angle_gamma   90.00
#
_symmetry.space_group_name_H-M   'P 1'
#
loop_
_entity.id
_entity.type
_entity.pdbx_description
1 polymer ?
#
loop_
_entity_poly.entity_id
_entity_poly.type
_entity_poly.pdbx_seq_one_letter_code
_entity_poly.pdbx_strand_id
1 'polypeptide(L)'
;CVTCLPATEEQDCGTKSCDPVAHECTSTERDSVGNCEKCKADSECHENFRCVPMNYMDVERGGYCLKDAAVSGCSQPFSVGITATSLSGEPEAQYCGIKQSLTTCEAVLARVNACPGDNPNECAPEGADCKTIELVQHKCTYPCDTSLQCETGMTCGSGYCGGPVI
;
A
#
# COMPACT_ATOMS: atom_id res chain seq x y z
N CYS A 1 28.43 6.19 -12.83
CA CYS A 1 28.90 5.17 -11.88
C CYS A 1 27.68 4.47 -11.33
N VAL A 2 27.78 3.16 -11.12
CA VAL A 2 26.79 2.36 -10.39
C VAL A 2 27.36 2.19 -8.99
N THR A 3 26.64 2.62 -7.96
CA THR A 3 27.10 2.51 -6.57
C THR A 3 26.78 1.13 -6.00
N CYS A 4 25.66 0.54 -6.43
CA CYS A 4 25.22 -0.78 -6.03
C CYS A 4 24.36 -1.44 -7.13
N LEU A 5 24.18 -2.76 -7.03
CA LEU A 5 23.13 -3.49 -7.73
C LEU A 5 22.32 -4.29 -6.69
N PRO A 6 21.05 -4.64 -6.95
CA PRO A 6 20.27 -5.50 -6.06
C PRO A 6 20.99 -6.82 -5.72
N ALA A 7 21.76 -7.37 -6.66
CA ALA A 7 22.54 -8.59 -6.45
C ALA A 7 23.77 -8.41 -5.54
N THR A 8 24.26 -7.19 -5.31
CA THR A 8 25.47 -6.89 -4.53
C THR A 8 25.21 -5.95 -3.35
N GLU A 9 23.94 -5.60 -3.09
CA GLU A 9 23.55 -4.59 -2.10
C GLU A 9 23.99 -4.93 -0.66
N GLU A 10 24.13 -6.21 -0.31
CA GLU A 10 24.68 -6.61 1.00
C GLU A 10 26.12 -6.14 1.19
N GLN A 11 26.92 -6.21 0.13
CA GLN A 11 28.30 -5.78 0.15
C GLN A 11 28.41 -4.26 -0.01
N ASP A 12 27.62 -3.68 -0.92
CA ASP A 12 27.76 -2.27 -1.31
C ASP A 12 27.05 -1.31 -0.34
N CYS A 13 25.91 -1.74 0.22
CA CYS A 13 25.03 -0.91 1.05
C CYS A 13 24.91 -1.39 2.50
N GLY A 14 25.61 -2.47 2.87
CA GLY A 14 25.58 -3.03 4.22
C GLY A 14 24.20 -3.59 4.56
N THR A 15 23.45 -2.98 5.48
CA THR A 15 22.09 -3.37 5.86
C THR A 15 20.99 -2.67 5.04
N LYS A 16 21.36 -1.68 4.23
CA LYS A 16 20.41 -0.91 3.41
C LYS A 16 20.15 -1.59 2.07
N SER A 17 19.01 -1.27 1.45
CA SER A 17 18.69 -1.73 0.10
C SER A 17 19.42 -0.90 -0.97
N CYS A 18 19.51 -1.46 -2.17
CA CYS A 18 19.91 -0.74 -3.37
C CYS A 18 18.70 -0.35 -4.22
N ASP A 19 18.59 0.92 -4.60
CA ASP A 19 17.59 1.37 -5.57
C ASP A 19 17.95 0.82 -6.97
N PRO A 20 17.12 -0.08 -7.55
CA PRO A 20 17.44 -0.75 -8.82
C PRO A 20 17.40 0.21 -10.02
N VAL A 21 16.80 1.40 -9.88
CA VAL A 21 16.69 2.40 -10.95
C VAL A 21 17.82 3.43 -10.82
N ALA A 22 18.00 3.98 -9.62
CA ALA A 22 19.03 4.99 -9.37
C ALA A 22 20.44 4.38 -9.25
N HIS A 23 20.55 3.08 -8.95
CA HIS A 23 21.80 2.40 -8.62
C HIS A 23 22.54 3.03 -7.44
N GLU A 24 21.78 3.45 -6.42
CA GLU A 24 22.25 4.11 -5.20
C GLU A 24 21.70 3.39 -3.97
N CYS A 25 22.52 3.33 -2.91
CA CYS A 25 22.07 2.81 -1.62
C CYS A 25 20.98 3.70 -1.05
N THR A 26 19.88 3.10 -0.59
CA THR A 26 18.79 3.84 0.03
C THR A 26 19.07 4.11 1.52
N SER A 27 18.19 4.86 2.16
CA SER A 27 18.16 4.99 3.62
C SER A 27 17.37 3.87 4.32
N THR A 28 16.66 3.04 3.56
CA THR A 28 15.73 2.01 4.04
C THR A 28 16.48 0.72 4.34
N GLU A 29 16.19 0.10 5.47
CA GLU A 29 16.77 -1.21 5.80
C GLU A 29 16.12 -2.29 4.94
N ARG A 30 16.89 -3.31 4.60
CA ARG A 30 16.31 -4.50 3.99
C ARG A 30 15.33 -5.17 4.94
N ASP A 31 14.26 -5.76 4.40
CA ASP A 31 13.24 -6.50 5.17
C ASP A 31 12.61 -5.66 6.31
N SER A 32 12.36 -4.37 6.05
CA SER A 32 11.85 -3.43 7.07
C SER A 32 10.54 -2.74 6.72
N VAL A 33 10.12 -2.81 5.47
CA VAL A 33 8.93 -2.11 4.95
C VAL A 33 7.73 -3.06 4.93
N GLY A 34 6.67 -2.63 5.61
CA GLY A 34 5.42 -3.35 5.76
C GLY A 34 4.50 -3.28 4.54
N ASN A 35 3.38 -3.99 4.62
CA ASN A 35 2.41 -4.03 3.54
C ASN A 35 1.80 -2.65 3.24
N CYS A 36 1.67 -2.31 1.96
CA CYS A 36 1.20 -1.00 1.48
C CYS A 36 2.06 0.19 1.96
N GLU A 37 3.29 -0.04 2.41
CA GLU A 37 4.23 1.05 2.67
C GLU A 37 5.11 1.32 1.44
N LYS A 38 5.60 2.55 1.32
CA LYS A 38 6.41 2.96 0.16
C LYS A 38 7.75 2.26 0.15
N CYS A 39 8.17 1.85 -1.04
CA CYS A 39 9.45 1.20 -1.25
C CYS A 39 10.09 1.66 -2.57
N LYS A 40 11.39 1.39 -2.68
CA LYS A 40 12.19 1.58 -3.90
C LYS A 40 12.71 0.28 -4.49
N ALA A 41 12.88 -0.74 -3.64
CA ALA A 41 13.44 -2.03 -4.03
C ALA A 41 12.70 -3.16 -3.32
N ASP A 42 12.65 -4.33 -3.95
CA ASP A 42 12.03 -5.52 -3.38
C ASP A 42 12.67 -5.94 -2.07
N SER A 43 13.97 -5.70 -1.91
CA SER A 43 14.72 -6.02 -0.70
C SER A 43 14.34 -5.15 0.50
N GLU A 44 13.66 -4.01 0.31
CA GLU A 44 13.12 -3.21 1.42
C GLU A 44 11.91 -3.88 2.06
N CYS A 45 11.14 -4.62 1.27
CA CYS A 45 9.90 -5.22 1.68
C CYS A 45 10.12 -6.47 2.54
N HIS A 46 9.15 -6.75 3.41
CA HIS A 46 9.19 -7.98 4.18
C HIS A 46 9.25 -9.26 3.32
N GLU A 47 9.70 -10.36 3.91
CA GLU A 47 9.66 -11.67 3.25
C GLU A 47 8.26 -11.94 2.64
N ASN A 48 8.22 -12.40 1.39
CA ASN A 48 7.01 -12.64 0.59
C ASN A 48 6.29 -11.38 0.09
N PHE A 49 6.92 -10.21 0.22
CA PHE A 49 6.47 -8.96 -0.38
C PHE A 49 7.44 -8.51 -1.46
N ARG A 50 6.93 -7.75 -2.42
CA ARG A 50 7.70 -7.14 -3.49
C ARG A 50 7.34 -5.68 -3.61
N CYS A 51 8.25 -4.88 -4.13
CA CYS A 51 8.05 -3.48 -4.38
C CYS A 51 7.35 -3.28 -5.72
N VAL A 52 6.03 -3.13 -5.68
CA VAL A 52 5.18 -3.14 -6.87
C VAL A 52 4.78 -1.71 -7.23
N PRO A 53 4.89 -1.30 -8.51
CA PRO A 53 4.41 0.00 -8.94
C PRO A 53 2.89 0.10 -8.74
N MET A 54 2.46 1.18 -8.10
CA MET A 54 1.05 1.48 -7.91
C MET A 54 0.67 2.82 -8.53
N ASN A 55 -0.59 2.87 -8.92
CA ASN A 55 -1.28 4.05 -9.43
C ASN A 55 -2.47 4.38 -8.54
N TYR A 56 -2.89 5.65 -8.54
CA TYR A 56 -4.17 6.10 -8.01
C TYR A 56 -4.88 6.93 -9.05
N MET A 57 -6.11 6.56 -9.41
CA MET A 57 -6.88 7.23 -10.47
C MET A 57 -6.04 7.43 -11.77
N ASP A 58 -5.35 6.36 -12.20
CA ASP A 58 -4.45 6.35 -13.36
C ASP A 58 -3.20 7.26 -13.26
N VAL A 59 -2.91 7.80 -12.08
CA VAL A 59 -1.69 8.57 -11.79
C VAL A 59 -0.68 7.72 -11.04
N GLU A 60 0.55 7.65 -11.53
CA GLU A 60 1.63 6.89 -10.89
C GLU A 60 1.97 7.43 -9.50
N ARG A 61 2.14 6.54 -8.52
CA ARG A 61 2.49 6.87 -7.13
C ARG A 61 3.83 6.28 -6.67
N GLY A 62 4.50 5.51 -7.53
CA GLY A 62 5.74 4.80 -7.21
C GLY A 62 5.49 3.41 -6.63
N GLY A 63 6.51 2.87 -5.96
CA GLY A 63 6.52 1.50 -5.44
C GLY A 63 5.89 1.37 -4.06
N TYR A 64 5.14 0.30 -3.85
CA TYR A 64 4.62 -0.09 -2.55
C TYR A 64 4.86 -1.58 -2.31
N CYS A 65 5.16 -1.94 -1.07
CA CYS A 65 5.38 -3.33 -0.69
C CYS A 65 4.06 -4.07 -0.67
N LEU A 66 3.86 -4.98 -1.64
CA LEU A 66 2.66 -5.80 -1.76
C LEU A 66 3.00 -7.27 -1.63
N LYS A 67 2.11 -8.00 -0.96
CA LYS A 67 2.27 -9.43 -0.73
C LYS A 67 2.09 -10.20 -2.04
N ASP A 68 2.94 -11.18 -2.31
CA ASP A 68 2.73 -12.11 -3.41
C ASP A 68 1.47 -12.97 -3.15
N ALA A 69 0.53 -12.93 -4.08
CA ALA A 69 -0.73 -13.65 -3.98
C ALA A 69 -0.54 -15.18 -4.00
N ALA A 70 0.56 -15.68 -4.58
CA ALA A 70 0.86 -17.11 -4.61
C ALA A 70 1.17 -17.69 -3.22
N VAL A 71 1.54 -16.84 -2.25
CA VAL A 71 1.97 -17.27 -0.91
C VAL A 71 0.80 -17.72 -0.05
N SER A 72 -0.29 -16.95 -0.03
CA SER A 72 -1.50 -17.32 0.75
C SER A 72 -2.80 -16.76 0.20
N GLY A 73 -2.82 -16.26 -1.04
CA GLY A 73 -3.93 -15.49 -1.57
C GLY A 73 -4.09 -14.12 -0.93
N CYS A 74 -5.00 -13.34 -1.51
CA CYS A 74 -5.31 -11.98 -1.06
C CYS A 74 -6.38 -11.98 0.02
N SER A 75 -6.15 -11.19 1.06
CA SER A 75 -7.00 -11.10 2.25
C SER A 75 -7.37 -9.65 2.53
N GLN A 76 -8.45 -9.45 3.27
CA GLN A 76 -8.85 -8.12 3.76
C GLN A 76 -7.69 -7.40 4.48
N PRO A 77 -7.51 -6.08 4.25
CA PRO A 77 -8.19 -5.21 3.27
C PRO A 77 -7.59 -5.30 1.86
N PHE A 78 -6.43 -5.93 1.71
CA PHE A 78 -5.67 -6.07 0.46
C PHE A 78 -6.19 -7.21 -0.43
N SER A 79 -7.48 -7.17 -0.76
CA SER A 79 -8.17 -8.24 -1.50
C SER A 79 -8.08 -8.12 -3.02
N VAL A 80 -7.52 -7.01 -3.54
CA VAL A 80 -7.45 -6.77 -4.98
C VAL A 80 -6.14 -7.33 -5.52
N GLY A 81 -6.26 -8.24 -6.48
CA GLY A 81 -5.11 -8.74 -7.22
C GLY A 81 -4.60 -7.72 -8.22
N ILE A 82 -3.32 -7.37 -8.13
CA ILE A 82 -2.61 -6.45 -9.02
C ILE A 82 -1.56 -7.27 -9.77
N THR A 83 -1.67 -7.31 -11.09
CA THR A 83 -0.68 -7.96 -11.95
C THR A 83 0.35 -6.94 -12.40
N ALA A 84 1.61 -7.15 -12.04
CA ALA A 84 2.69 -6.22 -12.36
C ALA A 84 4.06 -6.91 -12.28
N THR A 85 5.06 -6.29 -12.90
CA THR A 85 6.49 -6.54 -12.66
C THR A 85 6.95 -5.69 -11.48
N SER A 86 7.78 -6.23 -10.60
CA SER A 86 8.32 -5.47 -9.47
C SER A 86 9.30 -4.39 -9.94
N LEU A 87 9.55 -3.37 -9.11
CA LEU A 87 10.53 -2.33 -9.41
C LEU A 87 11.97 -2.87 -9.45
N SER A 88 12.26 -3.99 -8.79
CA SER A 88 13.56 -4.66 -8.90
C SER A 88 13.66 -5.62 -10.09
N GLY A 89 12.61 -5.72 -10.92
CA GLY A 89 12.62 -6.50 -12.16
C GLY A 89 12.26 -7.98 -11.98
N GLU A 90 11.63 -8.36 -10.87
CA GLU A 90 11.06 -9.71 -10.73
C GLU A 90 9.96 -9.92 -11.78
N PRO A 91 9.82 -11.15 -12.33
CA PRO A 91 8.83 -11.45 -13.36
C PRO A 91 7.42 -11.03 -12.96
N GLU A 92 6.59 -10.74 -13.97
CA GLU A 92 5.19 -10.39 -13.74
C GLU A 92 4.49 -11.46 -12.90
N ALA A 93 3.91 -11.03 -11.78
CA ALA A 93 3.18 -11.88 -10.86
C ALA A 93 1.92 -11.15 -10.35
N GLN A 94 1.09 -11.86 -9.60
CA GLN A 94 -0.09 -11.28 -8.96
C GLN A 94 0.22 -10.93 -7.51
N TYR A 95 -0.04 -9.68 -7.13
CA TYR A 95 0.18 -9.15 -5.80
C TYR A 95 -1.12 -8.71 -5.14
N CYS A 96 -1.17 -8.76 -3.82
CA CYS A 96 -2.33 -8.38 -3.03
C CYS A 96 -2.23 -6.93 -2.62
N GLY A 97 -3.10 -6.10 -3.18
CA GLY A 97 -3.19 -4.68 -2.89
C GLY A 97 -4.62 -4.19 -2.79
N ILE A 98 -4.77 -2.91 -3.09
CA ILE A 98 -6.00 -2.15 -2.92
C ILE A 98 -6.62 -1.78 -4.26
N LYS A 99 -7.88 -1.31 -4.25
CA LYS A 99 -8.51 -0.79 -5.45
C LYS A 99 -7.97 0.60 -5.79
N GLN A 100 -6.98 0.62 -6.68
CA GLN A 100 -6.25 1.79 -7.17
C GLN A 100 -7.12 2.90 -7.76
N SER A 101 -8.33 2.60 -8.24
CA SER A 101 -9.25 3.62 -8.76
C SER A 101 -10.02 4.37 -7.67
N LEU A 102 -9.99 3.88 -6.42
CA LEU A 102 -10.82 4.38 -5.32
C LEU A 102 -9.98 4.89 -4.15
N THR A 103 -8.98 4.12 -3.74
CA THR A 103 -8.19 4.40 -2.53
C THR A 103 -6.69 4.33 -2.78
N THR A 104 -5.91 4.83 -1.82
CA THR A 104 -4.45 4.75 -1.78
C THR A 104 -4.00 3.91 -0.59
N CYS A 105 -2.75 3.43 -0.65
CA CYS A 105 -2.19 2.67 0.46
C CYS A 105 -2.12 3.52 1.73
N GLU A 106 -1.76 4.78 1.58
CA GLU A 106 -1.71 5.74 2.69
C GLU A 106 -3.09 5.94 3.32
N ALA A 107 -4.15 5.98 2.51
CA ALA A 107 -5.52 6.06 3.00
C ALA A 107 -5.94 4.81 3.80
N VAL A 108 -5.56 3.61 3.33
CA VAL A 108 -5.82 2.36 4.06
C VAL A 108 -5.06 2.32 5.38
N LEU A 109 -3.80 2.78 5.43
CA LEU A 109 -2.99 2.82 6.66
C LEU A 109 -3.45 3.90 7.64
N ALA A 110 -3.98 5.03 7.17
CA ALA A 110 -4.39 6.16 8.02
C ALA A 110 -5.82 6.06 8.61
N ARG A 111 -6.59 5.02 8.26
CA ARG A 111 -8.05 4.88 8.50
C ARG A 111 -8.53 4.81 9.97
N VAL A 112 -7.63 4.93 10.93
CA VAL A 112 -7.94 4.95 12.37
C VAL A 112 -7.73 6.33 12.98
N ASN A 113 -7.21 7.27 12.21
CA ASN A 113 -7.03 8.64 12.66
C ASN A 113 -8.37 9.35 12.71
N ALA A 114 -8.62 10.02 13.84
CA ALA A 114 -9.69 11.01 13.92
C ALA A 114 -9.44 12.08 12.85
N CYS A 115 -10.51 12.60 12.26
CA CYS A 115 -10.37 13.66 11.28
C CYS A 115 -9.70 14.87 11.95
N PRO A 116 -8.61 15.42 11.38
CA PRO A 116 -8.10 16.70 11.82
C PRO A 116 -9.25 17.72 11.68
N GLY A 117 -9.55 18.47 12.74
CA GLY A 117 -10.37 19.68 12.65
C GLY A 117 -11.88 19.55 12.36
N ASP A 118 -12.55 18.44 12.67
CA ASP A 118 -14.00 18.23 12.37
C ASP A 118 -14.37 18.41 10.88
N ASN A 119 -13.39 18.49 9.98
CA ASN A 119 -13.60 18.78 8.57
C ASN A 119 -13.63 17.47 7.76
N PRO A 120 -14.72 17.18 7.03
CA PRO A 120 -14.89 15.97 6.22
C PRO A 120 -13.84 15.73 5.12
N ASN A 121 -13.00 16.71 4.83
CA ASN A 121 -11.97 16.65 3.78
C ASN A 121 -10.54 16.77 4.32
N GLU A 122 -10.32 16.75 5.63
CA GLU A 122 -8.99 16.97 6.24
C GLU A 122 -8.18 15.69 6.50
N CYS A 123 -8.64 14.53 6.02
CA CYS A 123 -7.80 13.34 6.08
C CYS A 123 -6.52 13.57 5.27
N ALA A 124 -5.37 13.44 5.95
CA ALA A 124 -4.07 13.78 5.37
C ALA A 124 -3.73 13.04 4.07
N PRO A 125 -4.06 11.75 3.88
CA PRO A 125 -3.74 11.06 2.63
C PRO A 125 -4.84 11.20 1.57
N GLU A 126 -4.41 11.41 0.33
CA GLU A 126 -5.28 11.34 -0.85
C GLU A 126 -5.96 9.97 -0.94
N GLY A 127 -7.23 9.95 -1.35
CA GLY A 127 -8.04 8.73 -1.37
C GLY A 127 -8.59 8.31 0.00
N ALA A 128 -8.35 9.09 1.06
CA ALA A 128 -9.11 8.99 2.30
C ALA A 128 -10.23 10.04 2.32
N ASP A 129 -11.37 9.66 2.89
CA ASP A 129 -12.51 10.52 3.13
C ASP A 129 -12.79 10.57 4.64
N CYS A 130 -13.11 11.74 5.20
CA CYS A 130 -13.62 11.79 6.56
C CYS A 130 -15.14 11.58 6.53
N LYS A 131 -15.59 10.44 7.07
CA LYS A 131 -17.01 10.09 7.17
C LYS A 131 -17.37 9.72 8.60
N THR A 132 -18.65 9.84 8.91
CA THR A 132 -19.20 9.35 10.17
C THR A 132 -19.30 7.83 10.09
N ILE A 133 -18.52 7.15 10.93
CA ILE A 133 -18.57 5.71 11.14
C ILE A 133 -19.47 5.44 12.35
N GLU A 134 -20.36 4.44 12.22
CA GLU A 134 -21.27 3.98 13.28
C GLU A 134 -22.14 5.08 13.92
N LEU A 135 -22.42 6.18 13.21
CA LEU A 135 -23.26 7.31 13.69
C LEU A 135 -22.71 8.08 14.92
N VAL A 136 -21.47 7.83 15.35
CA VAL A 136 -20.91 8.46 16.57
C VAL A 136 -19.55 9.13 16.37
N GLN A 137 -18.74 8.71 15.38
CA GLN A 137 -17.36 9.22 15.25
C GLN A 137 -17.00 9.61 13.82
N HIS A 138 -16.47 10.82 13.64
CA HIS A 138 -15.81 11.25 12.40
C HIS A 138 -14.42 10.63 12.33
N LYS A 139 -14.25 9.65 11.46
CA LYS A 139 -12.97 8.96 11.24
C LYS A 139 -12.58 9.06 9.78
N CYS A 140 -11.27 9.08 9.54
CA CYS A 140 -10.76 8.84 8.20
C CYS A 140 -11.11 7.42 7.78
N THR A 141 -11.79 7.30 6.66
CA THR A 141 -12.10 6.05 5.98
C THR A 141 -11.65 6.16 4.53
N TYR A 142 -11.92 5.14 3.73
CA TYR A 142 -11.66 5.16 2.31
C TYR A 142 -12.82 4.53 1.55
N PRO A 143 -13.00 4.92 0.27
CA PRO A 143 -14.02 4.35 -0.59
C PRO A 143 -13.72 2.88 -0.90
N CYS A 144 -14.80 2.11 -1.02
CA CYS A 144 -14.76 0.67 -1.30
C CYS A 144 -15.91 0.30 -2.23
N ASP A 145 -15.76 -0.82 -2.94
CA ASP A 145 -16.87 -1.46 -3.67
C ASP A 145 -17.41 -2.70 -2.95
N THR A 146 -16.53 -3.41 -2.24
CA THR A 146 -16.88 -4.66 -1.57
C THR A 146 -16.35 -4.66 -0.15
N SER A 147 -17.04 -5.37 0.74
CA SER A 147 -16.59 -5.50 2.13
C SER A 147 -15.22 -6.17 2.25
N LEU A 148 -14.76 -6.91 1.23
CA LEU A 148 -13.41 -7.49 1.20
C LEU A 148 -12.30 -6.45 1.02
N GLN A 149 -12.63 -5.26 0.54
CA GLN A 149 -11.67 -4.14 0.46
C GLN A 149 -11.54 -3.41 1.80
N CYS A 150 -12.46 -3.67 2.74
CA CYS A 150 -12.39 -3.18 4.10
C CYS A 150 -11.62 -4.16 4.98
N GLU A 151 -11.12 -3.67 6.11
CA GLU A 151 -10.54 -4.58 7.09
C GLU A 151 -11.58 -5.53 7.70
N THR A 152 -11.06 -6.63 8.26
CA THR A 152 -11.84 -7.63 8.98
C THR A 152 -12.72 -6.97 10.04
N GLY A 153 -14.02 -7.26 9.98
CA GLY A 153 -15.03 -6.69 10.89
C GLY A 153 -15.71 -5.42 10.39
N MET A 154 -15.27 -4.85 9.26
CA MET A 154 -15.95 -3.75 8.59
C MET A 154 -16.68 -4.22 7.33
N THR A 155 -17.75 -3.50 7.02
CA THR A 155 -18.49 -3.67 5.77
C THR A 155 -18.34 -2.44 4.91
N CYS A 156 -18.47 -2.64 3.60
CA CYS A 156 -18.56 -1.55 2.66
C CYS A 156 -20.01 -1.05 2.64
N GLY A 157 -20.30 0.00 3.40
CA GLY A 157 -21.63 0.59 3.52
C GLY A 157 -21.64 1.98 2.92
N SER A 158 -22.65 2.31 2.11
CA SER A 158 -22.76 3.63 1.47
C SER A 158 -21.52 4.08 0.67
N GLY A 159 -20.73 3.13 0.15
CA GLY A 159 -19.55 3.38 -0.69
C GLY A 159 -18.24 3.63 0.06
N TYR A 160 -18.20 3.46 1.39
CA TYR A 160 -16.97 3.59 2.19
C TYR A 160 -16.89 2.54 3.31
N CYS A 161 -15.68 2.26 3.77
CA CYS A 161 -15.48 1.26 4.81
C CYS A 161 -16.00 1.73 6.17
N GLY A 162 -16.86 0.93 6.79
CA GLY A 162 -17.51 1.27 8.07
C GLY A 162 -18.75 2.16 7.93
N GLY A 163 -19.26 2.35 6.72
CA GLY A 163 -20.55 3.02 6.52
C GLY A 163 -21.74 2.14 6.92
N PRO A 164 -22.92 2.75 7.12
CA PRO A 164 -24.13 2.00 7.43
C PRO A 164 -24.49 1.08 6.26
N VAL A 165 -24.81 -0.17 6.59
CA VAL A 165 -25.37 -1.14 5.64
C VAL A 165 -26.83 -0.74 5.43
N ILE A 166 -27.13 -0.18 4.26
CA ILE A 166 -28.48 0.19 3.82
C ILE A 166 -29.17 -0.99 3.15
#